data_AF-A0A9P3M061-F1
#
_entry.id   AF-A0A9P3M061-F1
#
_cell.length_a   1.000
_cell.length_b   1.000
_cell.length_c   1.000
_cell.angle_alpha   90.00
_cell.angle_beta   90.00
_cell.angle_gamma   90.00
#
_symmetry.space_group_name_H-M   'P 1'
#
loop_
_entity.id
_entity.type
_entity.pdbx_description
1 polymer ?
#
loop_
_entity_poly.entity_id
_entity_poly.type
_entity_poly.pdbx_seq_one_letter_code
_entity_poly.pdbx_strand_id
1 'polypeptide(L)'
;MFSRDCAEYIKALGSFDYACANKHMMRLSKVHPTAGFFCSRISQAEGIYTSMQFLKPKIFRREDHLYHFYSELVSDIERELSQYHDSGSGSIAAAESSRRKSVRQSSSGHTSPILGMSESSHVGGIQQQLSKESPNNTRSGELTSANVSPTNTLHLQSGFQKQEDVVADQLLLYTILRELCILRMLLIGIYRKLSLSTVEIEASEILPEAEYVLEVFNTKVKEIQQTVLGAGLHCEILALVHGLLMHKAVVEYEIQKSATNLYLAGTSLSEWRRMTLEQEYAEKSLHRPEETPWHYSLFSSGEDKSKSNKSGKLNLHPNHLLWLGRWIASEKTKMTLYFMDNLLEKEQLLGGDERTLWANMDPDLHGLIRIFRKKAGAHSVSFVYQISPEVRFSPTGFVSANAPYESPTGLNSFPCIYSYPPDPPRDHWPNIISIMQGSINILQQYRTQYFYDRKIGCTYYVARVDPHVSMVVIYLDKHPQPDQGAMDFVQQIVGRLRHTDVLVSMRTE
;
A
#
# COMPACT_ATOMS: atom_id res chain seq x y z
N MET A 1 -8.39 -6.74 -32.63
CA MET A 1 -9.34 -7.43 -31.72
C MET A 1 -8.59 -7.89 -30.47
N PHE A 2 -7.51 -8.67 -30.63
CA PHE A 2 -6.64 -9.11 -29.52
C PHE A 2 -6.14 -7.96 -28.63
N SER A 3 -5.46 -6.94 -29.19
CA SER A 3 -5.01 -5.73 -28.46
C SER A 3 -6.11 -5.08 -27.60
N ARG A 4 -7.33 -4.99 -28.15
CA ARG A 4 -8.50 -4.41 -27.45
C ARG A 4 -8.90 -5.27 -26.27
N ASP A 5 -9.07 -6.58 -26.46
CA ASP A 5 -9.49 -7.47 -25.37
C ASP A 5 -8.42 -7.57 -24.25
N CYS A 6 -7.12 -7.47 -24.59
CA CYS A 6 -6.04 -7.36 -23.60
C CYS A 6 -6.16 -6.07 -22.77
N ALA A 7 -6.31 -4.92 -23.42
CA ALA A 7 -6.44 -3.63 -22.75
C ALA A 7 -7.69 -3.58 -21.85
N GLU A 8 -8.82 -4.09 -22.33
CA GLU A 8 -10.06 -4.13 -21.55
C GLU A 8 -9.99 -5.14 -20.40
N TYR A 9 -9.31 -6.28 -20.57
CA TYR A 9 -9.02 -7.21 -19.47
C TYR A 9 -8.21 -6.52 -18.36
N ILE A 10 -7.11 -5.83 -18.70
CA ILE A 10 -6.26 -5.14 -17.72
C ILE A 10 -7.03 -4.02 -17.01
N LYS A 11 -7.86 -3.26 -17.74
CA LYS A 11 -8.73 -2.22 -17.15
C LYS A 11 -9.74 -2.81 -16.16
N ALA A 12 -10.43 -3.88 -16.55
CA ALA A 12 -11.41 -4.55 -15.71
C ALA A 12 -10.75 -5.15 -14.45
N LEU A 13 -9.58 -5.76 -14.59
CA LEU A 13 -8.79 -6.29 -13.48
C LEU A 13 -8.38 -5.18 -12.51
N GLY A 14 -7.85 -4.06 -13.02
CA GLY A 14 -7.50 -2.88 -12.20
C GLY A 14 -8.70 -2.21 -11.52
N SER A 15 -9.91 -2.41 -12.04
CA SER A 15 -11.17 -1.94 -11.45
C SER A 15 -11.77 -2.92 -10.43
N PHE A 16 -11.16 -4.09 -10.25
CA PHE A 16 -11.70 -5.21 -9.49
C PHE A 16 -13.03 -5.77 -10.03
N ASP A 17 -13.33 -5.56 -11.33
CA ASP A 17 -14.48 -6.18 -11.99
C ASP A 17 -14.04 -7.51 -12.62
N TYR A 18 -13.95 -8.53 -11.76
CA TYR A 18 -13.58 -9.88 -12.18
C TYR A 18 -14.59 -10.51 -13.14
N ALA A 19 -15.86 -10.09 -13.09
CA ALA A 19 -16.87 -10.60 -14.02
C ALA A 19 -16.58 -10.11 -15.44
N CYS A 20 -16.28 -8.81 -15.60
CA CYS A 20 -15.89 -8.25 -16.89
C CYS A 20 -14.51 -8.76 -17.34
N ALA A 21 -13.54 -8.85 -16.43
CA ALA A 21 -12.23 -9.43 -16.74
C ALA A 21 -12.38 -10.86 -17.28
N ASN A 22 -13.23 -11.69 -16.68
CA ASN A 22 -13.51 -13.04 -17.17
C ASN A 22 -14.15 -13.05 -18.57
N LYS A 23 -15.03 -12.10 -18.90
CA LYS A 23 -15.60 -12.01 -20.27
C LYS A 23 -14.53 -11.73 -21.32
N HIS A 24 -13.61 -10.81 -21.05
CA HIS A 24 -12.50 -10.53 -21.97
C HIS A 24 -11.50 -11.69 -22.02
N MET A 25 -11.19 -12.30 -20.87
CA MET A 25 -10.38 -13.51 -20.80
C MET A 25 -10.97 -14.63 -21.68
N MET A 26 -12.27 -14.91 -21.62
CA MET A 26 -12.90 -15.94 -22.47
C MET A 26 -12.78 -15.66 -23.96
N ARG A 27 -12.76 -14.38 -24.37
CA ARG A 27 -12.50 -13.99 -25.76
C ARG A 27 -11.03 -14.18 -26.14
N LEU A 28 -10.13 -13.78 -25.25
CA LEU A 28 -8.69 -14.02 -25.41
C LEU A 28 -8.40 -15.51 -25.54
N SER A 29 -9.00 -16.39 -24.71
CA SER A 29 -8.81 -17.84 -24.77
C SER A 29 -9.20 -18.46 -26.11
N LYS A 30 -10.19 -17.89 -26.82
CA LYS A 30 -10.62 -18.39 -28.14
C LYS A 30 -9.60 -18.07 -29.23
N VAL A 31 -8.90 -16.94 -29.11
CA VAL A 31 -7.92 -16.46 -30.10
C VAL A 31 -6.51 -16.94 -29.75
N HIS A 32 -6.19 -16.96 -28.45
CA HIS A 32 -4.89 -17.32 -27.90
C HIS A 32 -5.05 -18.07 -26.56
N PRO A 33 -5.10 -19.42 -26.59
CA PRO A 33 -5.36 -20.24 -25.41
C PRO A 33 -4.39 -19.98 -24.25
N THR A 34 -3.10 -19.78 -24.53
CA THR A 34 -2.07 -19.51 -23.50
C THR A 34 -2.31 -18.18 -22.78
N ALA A 35 -2.69 -17.13 -23.50
CA ALA A 35 -3.00 -15.84 -22.87
C ALA A 35 -4.26 -15.95 -22.00
N GLY A 36 -5.28 -16.66 -22.49
CA GLY A 36 -6.46 -17.01 -21.72
C GLY A 36 -6.15 -17.74 -20.41
N PHE A 37 -5.25 -18.73 -20.47
CA PHE A 37 -4.78 -19.48 -19.30
C PHE A 37 -4.14 -18.57 -18.24
N PHE A 38 -3.18 -17.72 -18.62
CA PHE A 38 -2.53 -16.81 -17.68
C PHE A 38 -3.51 -15.78 -17.10
N CYS A 39 -4.34 -15.15 -17.93
CA CYS A 39 -5.38 -14.24 -17.46
C CYS A 39 -6.33 -14.91 -16.44
N SER A 40 -6.73 -16.16 -16.68
CA SER A 40 -7.59 -16.91 -15.75
C SER A 40 -6.94 -17.09 -14.38
N ARG A 41 -5.68 -17.56 -14.39
CA ARG A 41 -4.91 -17.80 -13.16
C ARG A 41 -4.64 -16.50 -12.40
N ILE A 42 -4.33 -15.41 -13.10
CA ILE A 42 -4.14 -14.08 -12.50
C ILE A 42 -5.44 -13.58 -11.87
N SER A 43 -6.57 -13.69 -12.57
CA SER A 43 -7.87 -13.27 -12.02
C SER A 43 -8.21 -14.05 -10.74
N GLN A 44 -7.89 -15.34 -10.70
CA GLN A 44 -8.04 -16.16 -9.50
C GLN A 44 -7.13 -15.68 -8.36
N ALA A 45 -5.84 -15.45 -8.64
CA ALA A 45 -4.87 -14.99 -7.65
C ALA A 45 -5.25 -13.61 -7.08
N GLU A 46 -5.61 -12.66 -7.94
CA GLU A 46 -6.08 -11.33 -7.55
C GLU A 46 -7.37 -11.41 -6.73
N GLY A 47 -8.30 -12.32 -7.04
CA GLY A 47 -9.49 -12.53 -6.22
C GLY A 47 -9.16 -12.96 -4.79
N ILE A 48 -8.16 -13.83 -4.61
CA ILE A 48 -7.68 -14.25 -3.27
C ILE A 48 -6.95 -13.10 -2.57
N TYR A 49 -6.12 -12.36 -3.32
CA TYR A 49 -5.35 -11.23 -2.80
C TYR A 49 -6.28 -10.11 -2.30
N THR A 50 -7.19 -9.65 -3.15
CA THR A 50 -8.00 -8.46 -2.88
C THR A 50 -9.07 -8.69 -1.80
N SER A 51 -9.47 -9.95 -1.62
CA SER A 51 -10.32 -10.41 -0.50
C SER A 51 -9.52 -10.71 0.78
N MET A 52 -8.19 -10.57 0.76
CA MET A 52 -7.27 -10.88 1.87
C MET A 52 -7.36 -12.33 2.38
N GLN A 53 -7.93 -13.25 1.59
CA GLN A 53 -8.08 -14.66 1.99
C GLN A 53 -6.76 -15.38 2.24
N PHE A 54 -5.64 -14.83 1.77
CA PHE A 54 -4.31 -15.38 1.99
C PHE A 54 -3.79 -15.19 3.41
N LEU A 55 -4.40 -14.29 4.19
CA LEU A 55 -4.06 -14.02 5.59
C LEU A 55 -4.90 -14.84 6.58
N LYS A 56 -5.98 -15.46 6.10
CA LYS A 56 -6.90 -16.22 6.97
C LYS A 56 -6.27 -17.55 7.38
N PRO A 57 -6.23 -17.90 8.68
CA PRO A 57 -5.74 -19.19 9.13
C PRO A 57 -6.63 -20.30 8.55
N LYS A 58 -6.04 -21.25 7.83
CA LYS A 58 -6.74 -22.45 7.34
C LYS A 58 -5.95 -23.69 7.71
N ILE A 59 -6.61 -24.64 8.36
CA ILE A 59 -6.04 -25.88 8.92
C ILE A 59 -5.24 -26.69 7.88
N PHE A 60 -5.58 -26.57 6.59
CA PHE A 60 -4.96 -27.36 5.51
C PHE A 60 -4.27 -26.52 4.42
N ARG A 61 -4.04 -25.22 4.65
CA ARG A 61 -3.43 -24.35 3.64
C ARG A 61 -2.09 -23.85 4.16
N ARG A 62 -1.03 -24.03 3.37
CA ARG A 62 0.27 -23.42 3.68
C ARG A 62 0.13 -21.91 3.79
N GLU A 63 0.79 -21.32 4.78
CA GLU A 63 0.80 -19.87 5.00
C GLU A 63 1.26 -19.13 3.74
N ASP A 64 2.15 -19.74 2.94
CA ASP A 64 2.74 -19.18 1.72
C ASP A 64 2.04 -19.49 0.39
N HIS A 65 0.86 -20.10 0.40
CA HIS A 65 0.22 -20.59 -0.83
C HIS A 65 0.05 -19.53 -1.94
N LEU A 66 -0.39 -18.31 -1.62
CA LEU A 66 -0.62 -17.28 -2.64
C LEU A 66 0.71 -16.74 -3.20
N TYR A 67 1.73 -16.60 -2.34
CA TYR A 67 3.08 -16.24 -2.76
C TYR A 67 3.63 -17.27 -3.75
N HIS A 68 3.54 -18.56 -3.42
CA HIS A 68 3.95 -19.64 -4.33
C HIS A 68 3.15 -19.65 -5.62
N PHE A 69 1.84 -19.38 -5.56
CA PHE A 69 0.99 -19.31 -6.75
C PHE A 69 1.47 -18.21 -7.72
N TYR A 70 1.78 -17.01 -7.21
CA TYR A 70 2.36 -15.95 -8.03
C TYR A 70 3.76 -16.31 -8.54
N SER A 71 4.58 -16.94 -7.71
CA SER A 71 5.93 -17.38 -8.10
C SER A 71 5.90 -18.39 -9.26
N GLU A 72 5.01 -19.39 -9.21
CA GLU A 72 4.81 -20.34 -10.30
C GLU A 72 4.37 -19.63 -11.58
N LEU A 73 3.43 -18.68 -11.46
CA LEU A 73 3.00 -17.87 -12.60
C LEU A 73 4.13 -17.06 -13.23
N VAL A 74 5.01 -16.46 -12.43
CA VAL A 74 6.19 -15.75 -12.95
C VAL A 74 7.05 -16.70 -13.77
N SER A 75 7.38 -17.88 -13.23
CA SER A 75 8.22 -18.86 -13.95
C SER A 75 7.58 -19.36 -15.24
N ASP A 76 6.27 -19.57 -15.27
CA ASP A 76 5.56 -20.01 -16.47
C ASP A 76 5.49 -18.89 -17.52
N ILE A 77 5.22 -17.66 -17.10
CA ILE A 77 5.20 -16.49 -18.00
C ILE A 77 6.61 -16.22 -18.56
N GLU A 78 7.66 -16.32 -17.74
CA GLU A 78 9.04 -16.15 -18.20
C GLU A 78 9.44 -17.19 -19.25
N ARG A 79 9.06 -18.45 -19.04
CA ARG A 79 9.28 -19.52 -20.02
C ARG A 79 8.57 -19.24 -21.34
N GLU A 80 7.36 -18.69 -21.27
CA GLU A 80 6.63 -18.29 -22.46
C GLU A 80 7.33 -17.14 -23.18
N LEU A 81 7.71 -16.07 -22.46
CA LEU A 81 8.47 -14.95 -23.01
C LEU A 81 9.78 -15.39 -23.68
N SER A 82 10.52 -16.34 -23.10
CA SER A 82 11.76 -16.87 -23.70
C SER A 82 11.52 -17.55 -25.05
N GLN A 83 10.41 -18.29 -25.21
CA GLN A 83 10.09 -18.96 -26.49
C GLN A 83 9.90 -17.97 -27.65
N TYR A 84 9.38 -16.77 -27.37
CA TYR A 84 9.24 -15.72 -28.38
C TYR A 84 10.59 -15.11 -28.79
N HIS A 85 11.52 -14.94 -27.84
CA HIS A 85 12.88 -14.47 -28.14
C HIS A 85 13.68 -15.45 -28.99
N ASP A 86 13.53 -16.76 -28.72
CA ASP A 86 14.20 -17.82 -29.49
C ASP A 86 13.58 -17.97 -30.90
N SER A 87 12.27 -17.79 -31.02
CA SER A 87 11.57 -17.86 -32.31
C SER A 87 11.88 -16.68 -33.24
N GLY A 88 12.11 -15.48 -32.67
CA GLY A 88 12.48 -14.27 -33.43
C GLY A 88 13.91 -14.28 -33.95
N SER A 89 14.84 -14.95 -33.24
CA SER A 89 16.25 -15.05 -33.64
C SER A 89 16.51 -16.17 -34.68
N GLY A 90 15.68 -17.21 -34.71
CA GLY A 90 15.79 -18.31 -35.67
C GLY A 90 15.46 -17.96 -37.13
N SER A 91 14.59 -16.96 -37.35
CA SER A 91 14.18 -16.56 -38.72
C SER A 91 15.24 -15.73 -39.45
N ILE A 92 16.11 -15.00 -38.74
CA ILE A 92 17.17 -14.19 -39.35
C ILE A 92 18.35 -15.07 -39.77
N ALA A 93 18.73 -16.06 -38.95
CA ALA A 93 19.80 -17.01 -39.27
C ALA A 93 19.45 -17.93 -40.46
N ALA A 94 18.19 -18.33 -40.60
CA ALA A 94 17.73 -19.13 -41.75
C ALA A 94 17.66 -18.30 -43.06
N ALA A 95 17.33 -17.01 -42.96
CA ALA A 95 17.32 -16.08 -44.09
C ALA A 95 18.75 -15.73 -44.57
N GLU A 96 19.72 -15.61 -43.67
CA GLU A 96 21.14 -15.43 -44.04
C GLU A 96 21.80 -16.69 -44.59
N SER A 97 21.39 -17.87 -44.13
CA SER A 97 21.87 -19.16 -44.68
C SER A 97 21.36 -19.40 -46.12
N SER A 98 20.15 -18.93 -46.45
CA SER A 98 19.62 -19.02 -47.82
C SER A 98 20.17 -17.95 -48.77
N ARG A 99 20.69 -16.82 -48.26
CA ARG A 99 21.35 -15.78 -49.08
C ARG A 99 22.82 -16.06 -49.42
N ARG A 100 23.47 -17.03 -48.77
CA ARG A 100 24.88 -17.39 -49.01
C ARG A 100 25.12 -18.53 -50.02
N LYS A 101 24.09 -19.02 -50.72
CA LYS A 101 24.23 -19.92 -51.88
C LYS A 101 24.07 -19.19 -53.22
N SER A 102 24.80 -18.11 -53.41
CA SER A 102 25.19 -17.59 -54.72
C SER A 102 26.43 -16.73 -54.50
N VAL A 103 27.32 -16.70 -55.49
CA VAL A 103 28.68 -16.12 -55.43
C VAL A 103 29.75 -17.04 -54.82
N ARG A 104 30.24 -17.91 -55.69
CA ARG A 104 31.55 -18.57 -55.59
C ARG A 104 32.41 -17.94 -56.69
N GLN A 105 33.48 -17.20 -56.36
CA GLN A 105 34.85 -17.38 -56.90
C GLN A 105 35.81 -16.22 -56.60
N SER A 106 37.10 -16.62 -56.50
CA SER A 106 38.38 -15.89 -56.48
C SER A 106 38.70 -15.06 -55.21
N SER A 107 39.50 -15.59 -54.27
CA SER A 107 41.00 -15.64 -54.20
C SER A 107 41.56 -14.40 -53.49
N SER A 108 42.55 -14.39 -52.60
CA SER A 108 43.51 -15.34 -52.02
C SER A 108 44.40 -14.54 -51.05
N GLY A 109 44.95 -15.17 -49.99
CA GLY A 109 46.11 -14.70 -49.20
C GLY A 109 45.75 -14.15 -47.80
N HIS A 110 46.07 -14.85 -46.69
CA HIS A 110 47.34 -14.78 -45.92
C HIS A 110 47.60 -13.37 -45.35
N THR A 111 47.76 -13.07 -44.05
CA THR A 111 48.28 -13.78 -42.86
C THR A 111 47.79 -13.09 -41.56
N SER A 112 47.81 -13.82 -40.44
CA SER A 112 47.61 -13.38 -39.04
C SER A 112 48.78 -12.53 -38.50
N PRO A 113 48.91 -12.29 -37.17
CA PRO A 113 48.14 -11.39 -36.28
C PRO A 113 49.07 -10.39 -35.56
N ILE A 114 48.58 -9.39 -34.79
CA ILE A 114 49.34 -8.77 -33.68
C ILE A 114 48.41 -8.01 -32.71
N LEU A 115 48.70 -8.17 -31.42
CA LEU A 115 48.15 -7.51 -30.23
C LEU A 115 48.44 -6.00 -30.18
N GLY A 116 47.68 -5.24 -29.39
CA GLY A 116 48.21 -4.00 -28.82
C GLY A 116 47.20 -2.99 -28.28
N MET A 117 46.85 -3.17 -27.00
CA MET A 117 46.56 -2.22 -25.93
C MET A 117 46.26 -0.71 -26.19
N SER A 118 45.26 -0.27 -25.41
CA SER A 118 45.25 0.88 -24.48
C SER A 118 45.15 2.35 -24.95
N GLU A 119 44.09 2.96 -24.41
CA GLU A 119 44.06 4.19 -23.59
C GLU A 119 43.99 5.61 -24.19
N SER A 120 43.31 6.43 -23.39
CA SER A 120 43.35 7.90 -23.26
C SER A 120 42.52 8.69 -24.28
N SER A 121 41.34 9.18 -23.90
CA SER A 121 41.05 10.40 -23.12
C SER A 121 41.26 11.70 -23.90
N HIS A 122 40.18 12.44 -24.18
CA HIS A 122 39.92 13.78 -23.61
C HIS A 122 38.75 14.49 -24.29
N VAL A 123 37.83 14.95 -23.43
CA VAL A 123 37.38 16.33 -23.23
C VAL A 123 37.09 17.20 -24.47
N GLY A 124 35.83 17.67 -24.50
CA GLY A 124 35.55 19.10 -24.60
C GLY A 124 34.86 19.56 -25.88
N GLY A 125 33.78 20.32 -25.73
CA GLY A 125 33.29 21.18 -26.82
C GLY A 125 31.78 21.36 -26.86
N ILE A 126 31.26 22.14 -25.92
CA ILE A 126 30.00 22.87 -26.06
C ILE A 126 30.12 23.82 -27.26
N GLN A 127 29.19 23.80 -28.22
CA GLN A 127 28.59 25.07 -28.67
C GLN A 127 27.26 24.89 -29.42
N GLN A 128 26.28 25.64 -28.92
CA GLN A 128 25.01 26.03 -29.54
C GLN A 128 25.23 26.78 -30.85
N GLN A 129 24.27 26.67 -31.77
CA GLN A 129 23.48 27.79 -32.34
C GLN A 129 22.53 27.20 -33.40
N LEU A 130 21.20 27.30 -33.25
CA LEU A 130 20.37 28.46 -33.66
C LEU A 130 20.78 28.92 -35.07
N SER A 131 19.97 28.81 -36.12
CA SER A 131 18.71 29.53 -36.33
C SER A 131 18.08 29.00 -37.64
N LYS A 132 16.74 28.98 -37.78
CA LYS A 132 15.94 29.89 -38.66
C LYS A 132 16.36 29.87 -40.14
N GLU A 133 15.51 29.87 -41.14
CA GLU A 133 14.09 30.18 -41.31
C GLU A 133 13.73 29.67 -42.72
N SER A 134 12.44 29.43 -42.93
CA SER A 134 11.77 29.00 -44.18
C SER A 134 11.86 30.08 -45.30
N PRO A 135 10.92 30.17 -46.27
CA PRO A 135 10.32 29.21 -47.21
C PRO A 135 10.45 29.72 -48.68
N ASN A 136 10.12 28.89 -49.68
CA ASN A 136 9.08 29.19 -50.69
C ASN A 136 9.14 28.30 -51.93
N ASN A 137 7.94 27.82 -52.29
CA ASN A 137 7.34 27.74 -53.63
C ASN A 137 8.26 27.72 -54.86
N THR A 138 8.01 26.79 -55.80
CA THR A 138 7.23 27.10 -57.01
C THR A 138 6.85 25.83 -57.78
N ARG A 139 5.53 25.67 -57.93
CA ARG A 139 4.71 25.19 -59.07
C ARG A 139 5.34 24.50 -60.31
N SER A 140 4.57 23.50 -60.73
CA SER A 140 4.11 23.14 -62.10
C SER A 140 4.98 22.29 -63.02
N GLY A 141 4.34 21.22 -63.54
CA GLY A 141 4.78 20.45 -64.70
C GLY A 141 4.05 19.11 -64.81
N GLU A 142 2.84 19.10 -65.35
CA GLU A 142 2.19 17.89 -65.87
C GLU A 142 3.02 17.30 -67.03
N LEU A 143 3.18 15.97 -67.07
CA LEU A 143 3.14 15.19 -68.30
C LEU A 143 2.97 13.70 -68.02
N THR A 144 2.14 13.11 -68.87
CA THR A 144 1.56 11.77 -68.90
C THR A 144 2.56 10.61 -69.00
N SER A 145 2.28 9.47 -68.37
CA SER A 145 2.25 8.16 -69.06
C SER A 145 1.76 6.99 -68.19
N ALA A 146 0.97 6.14 -68.86
CA ALA A 146 0.84 4.70 -68.71
C ALA A 146 0.40 4.07 -67.37
N ASN A 147 -0.86 3.60 -67.41
CA ASN A 147 -1.38 2.45 -66.67
C ASN A 147 -0.39 1.26 -66.63
N VAL A 148 0.03 0.87 -65.43
CA VAL A 148 0.32 -0.53 -65.08
C VAL A 148 -0.22 -0.78 -63.67
N SER A 149 -1.24 -1.61 -63.56
CA SER A 149 -1.78 -2.08 -62.27
C SER A 149 -0.74 -2.90 -61.51
N PRO A 150 -0.49 -2.65 -60.21
CA PRO A 150 0.15 -3.62 -59.34
C PRO A 150 -0.94 -4.30 -58.50
N THR A 151 -1.59 -5.31 -59.06
CA THR A 151 -2.42 -6.22 -58.26
C THR A 151 -1.54 -7.40 -57.86
N ASN A 152 -1.47 -7.66 -56.55
CA ASN A 152 -0.94 -8.87 -55.87
C ASN A 152 0.37 -8.80 -55.05
N THR A 153 0.81 -7.63 -54.59
CA THR A 153 1.89 -7.56 -53.56
C THR A 153 1.45 -6.98 -52.21
N LEU A 154 0.31 -6.30 -52.15
CA LEU A 154 -0.20 -5.66 -50.91
C LEU A 154 -0.86 -6.65 -49.92
N HIS A 155 -1.30 -7.83 -50.39
CA HIS A 155 -2.04 -8.77 -49.53
C HIS A 155 -1.14 -9.67 -48.66
N LEU A 156 0.14 -9.83 -49.03
CA LEU A 156 1.13 -10.56 -48.23
C LEU A 156 1.73 -9.68 -47.13
N GLN A 157 2.07 -8.42 -47.42
CA GLN A 157 2.60 -7.48 -46.42
C GLN A 157 1.59 -7.17 -45.31
N SER A 158 0.29 -7.05 -45.62
CA SER A 158 -0.72 -6.82 -44.58
C SER A 158 -0.92 -8.01 -43.63
N GLY A 159 -0.59 -9.23 -44.06
CA GLY A 159 -0.68 -10.45 -43.26
C GLY A 159 0.50 -10.58 -42.28
N PHE A 160 1.72 -10.27 -42.74
CA PHE A 160 2.92 -10.29 -41.90
C PHE A 160 2.87 -9.20 -40.82
N GLN A 161 2.48 -7.98 -41.18
CA GLN A 161 2.42 -6.87 -40.22
C GLN A 161 1.36 -7.10 -39.13
N LYS A 162 0.21 -7.68 -39.51
CA LYS A 162 -0.83 -8.06 -38.55
C LYS A 162 -0.42 -9.19 -37.60
N GLN A 163 0.50 -10.07 -38.02
CA GLN A 163 1.03 -11.14 -37.16
C GLN A 163 2.09 -10.60 -36.19
N GLU A 164 2.95 -9.68 -36.64
CA GLU A 164 3.92 -8.99 -35.78
C GLU A 164 3.23 -8.16 -34.69
N ASP A 165 2.15 -7.43 -35.04
CA ASP A 165 1.36 -6.65 -34.08
C ASP A 165 0.75 -7.53 -32.98
N VAL A 166 0.26 -8.73 -33.33
CA VAL A 166 -0.33 -9.68 -32.36
C VAL A 166 0.72 -10.26 -31.42
N VAL A 167 1.93 -10.53 -31.91
CA VAL A 167 3.05 -11.00 -31.06
C VAL A 167 3.49 -9.90 -30.10
N ALA A 168 3.59 -8.65 -30.58
CA ALA A 168 3.91 -7.51 -29.73
C ALA A 168 2.87 -7.31 -28.61
N ASP A 169 1.57 -7.40 -28.94
CA ASP A 169 0.48 -7.34 -27.96
C ASP A 169 0.59 -8.45 -26.89
N GLN A 170 1.01 -9.66 -27.27
CA GLN A 170 1.17 -10.80 -26.35
C GLN A 170 2.34 -10.59 -25.40
N LEU A 171 3.49 -10.18 -25.93
CA LEU A 171 4.68 -9.86 -25.15
C LEU A 171 4.36 -8.75 -24.13
N LEU A 172 3.63 -7.72 -24.55
CA LEU A 172 3.19 -6.65 -23.66
C LEU A 172 2.26 -7.18 -22.55
N LEU A 173 1.23 -7.96 -22.90
CA LEU A 173 0.34 -8.56 -21.90
C LEU A 173 1.13 -9.41 -20.89
N TYR A 174 1.98 -10.33 -21.36
CA TYR A 174 2.77 -11.20 -20.50
C TYR A 174 3.72 -10.42 -19.60
N THR A 175 4.34 -9.36 -20.12
CA THR A 175 5.20 -8.48 -19.32
C THR A 175 4.40 -7.79 -18.20
N ILE A 176 3.23 -7.23 -18.51
CA ILE A 176 2.34 -6.61 -17.50
C ILE A 176 1.93 -7.62 -16.43
N LEU A 177 1.52 -8.84 -16.81
CA LEU A 177 1.11 -9.88 -15.87
C LEU A 177 2.28 -10.34 -14.98
N ARG A 178 3.49 -10.47 -15.54
CA ARG A 178 4.71 -10.80 -14.79
C ARG A 178 5.04 -9.71 -13.76
N GLU A 179 5.02 -8.45 -14.18
CA GLU A 179 5.29 -7.30 -13.29
C GLU A 179 4.27 -7.22 -12.15
N LEU A 180 2.98 -7.49 -12.42
CA LEU A 180 1.94 -7.61 -11.40
C LEU A 180 2.31 -8.69 -10.36
N CYS A 181 2.66 -9.90 -10.80
CA CYS A 181 3.00 -11.00 -9.89
C CYS A 181 4.18 -10.64 -8.97
N ILE A 182 5.23 -10.03 -9.52
CA ILE A 182 6.41 -9.63 -8.75
C ILE A 182 6.03 -8.64 -7.64
N LEU A 183 5.26 -7.60 -7.97
CA LEU A 183 4.82 -6.61 -6.99
C LEU A 183 3.91 -7.25 -5.92
N ARG A 184 2.99 -8.13 -6.32
CA ARG A 184 2.09 -8.83 -5.40
C ARG A 184 2.83 -9.73 -4.42
N MET A 185 3.84 -10.45 -4.88
CA MET A 185 4.69 -11.28 -4.01
C MET A 185 5.35 -10.45 -2.90
N LEU A 186 5.87 -9.27 -3.23
CA LEU A 186 6.46 -8.36 -2.25
C LEU A 186 5.42 -7.81 -1.27
N LEU A 187 4.27 -7.35 -1.78
CA LEU A 187 3.19 -6.81 -0.96
C LEU A 187 2.58 -7.85 0.01
N ILE A 188 2.52 -9.13 -0.39
CA ILE A 188 2.07 -10.21 0.49
C ILE A 188 2.92 -10.27 1.76
N GLY A 189 4.24 -10.09 1.65
CA GLY A 189 5.14 -10.05 2.80
C GLY A 189 4.78 -8.95 3.79
N ILE A 190 4.55 -7.73 3.29
CA ILE A 190 4.17 -6.57 4.09
C ILE A 190 2.84 -6.80 4.81
N TYR A 191 1.80 -7.21 4.07
CA TYR A 191 0.49 -7.46 4.67
C TYR A 191 0.51 -8.58 5.72
N ARG A 192 1.35 -9.60 5.56
CA ARG A 192 1.54 -10.62 6.59
C ARG A 192 2.14 -10.05 7.86
N LYS A 193 3.25 -9.31 7.75
CA LYS A 193 3.88 -8.68 8.91
C LYS A 193 2.88 -7.79 9.67
N LEU A 194 2.16 -6.93 8.95
CA LEU A 194 1.09 -6.10 9.52
C LEU A 194 0.00 -6.92 10.22
N SER A 195 -0.45 -8.03 9.62
CA SER A 195 -1.48 -8.89 10.22
C SER A 195 -1.03 -9.61 11.51
N LEU A 196 0.29 -9.73 11.71
CA LEU A 196 0.90 -10.34 12.89
C LEU A 196 1.24 -9.31 13.98
N SER A 197 1.30 -8.02 13.64
CA SER A 197 1.60 -6.88 14.53
C SER A 197 0.46 -6.54 15.52
N THR A 198 -0.18 -7.51 16.17
CA THR A 198 -1.38 -7.25 17.00
C THR A 198 -1.12 -6.48 18.30
N VAL A 199 0.14 -6.37 18.71
CA VAL A 199 0.56 -5.67 19.94
C VAL A 199 1.28 -4.37 19.61
N GLU A 200 2.15 -4.38 18.62
CA GLU A 200 2.92 -3.24 18.16
C GLU A 200 3.23 -3.42 16.67
N ILE A 201 3.18 -2.33 15.91
CA ILE A 201 3.64 -2.31 14.52
C ILE A 201 5.13 -1.96 14.53
N GLU A 202 5.97 -2.93 14.20
CA GLU A 202 7.42 -2.74 14.09
C GLU A 202 7.78 -2.02 12.78
N ALA A 203 7.47 -0.71 12.73
CA ALA A 203 7.67 0.10 11.54
C ALA A 203 9.14 0.10 11.05
N SER A 204 10.12 -0.09 11.96
CA SER A 204 11.53 -0.24 11.61
C SER A 204 11.83 -1.45 10.73
N GLU A 205 11.03 -2.51 10.82
CA GLU A 205 11.19 -3.71 9.99
C GLU A 205 10.33 -3.68 8.73
N ILE A 206 9.12 -3.14 8.81
CA ILE A 206 8.14 -3.19 7.72
C ILE A 206 8.36 -2.06 6.71
N LEU A 207 8.74 -0.86 7.17
CA LEU A 207 8.89 0.32 6.30
C LEU A 207 9.98 0.13 5.22
N PRO A 208 11.18 -0.41 5.52
CA PRO A 208 12.19 -0.63 4.47
C PRO A 208 11.71 -1.57 3.37
N GLU A 209 10.88 -2.56 3.70
CA GLU A 209 10.28 -3.45 2.69
C GLU A 209 9.27 -2.72 1.83
N ALA A 210 8.41 -1.89 2.42
CA ALA A 210 7.46 -1.06 1.68
C ALA A 210 8.15 -0.06 0.75
N GLU A 211 9.21 0.59 1.22
CA GLU A 211 10.06 1.50 0.43
C GLU A 211 10.76 0.74 -0.71
N TYR A 212 11.21 -0.49 -0.46
CA TYR A 212 11.77 -1.34 -1.51
C TYR A 212 10.74 -1.69 -2.58
N VAL A 213 9.48 -1.98 -2.23
CA VAL A 213 8.42 -2.20 -3.23
C VAL A 213 8.20 -0.94 -4.07
N LEU A 214 8.21 0.24 -3.45
CA LEU A 214 8.11 1.51 -4.17
C LEU A 214 9.31 1.73 -5.11
N GLU A 215 10.52 1.40 -4.69
CA GLU A 215 11.72 1.45 -5.54
C GLU A 215 11.60 0.50 -6.72
N VAL A 216 11.18 -0.75 -6.49
CA VAL A 216 10.92 -1.75 -7.54
C VAL A 216 9.86 -1.24 -8.51
N PHE A 217 8.76 -0.67 -7.99
CA PHE A 217 7.73 -0.07 -8.81
C PHE A 217 8.29 1.03 -9.70
N ASN A 218 9.10 1.94 -9.16
CA ASN A 218 9.61 3.10 -9.90
C ASN A 218 10.72 2.76 -10.90
N THR A 219 11.54 1.74 -10.63
CA THR A 219 12.80 1.51 -11.35
C THR A 219 12.84 0.23 -12.17
N LYS A 220 12.10 -0.81 -11.77
CA LYS A 220 12.23 -2.17 -12.34
C LYS A 220 11.04 -2.62 -13.17
N VAL A 221 9.88 -1.99 -13.02
CA VAL A 221 8.68 -2.28 -13.81
C VAL A 221 8.30 -1.05 -14.64
N LYS A 222 7.95 -1.24 -15.90
CA LYS A 222 7.68 -0.13 -16.83
C LYS A 222 6.38 -0.27 -17.57
N GLU A 223 6.03 -1.49 -17.97
CA GLU A 223 4.85 -1.71 -18.80
C GLU A 223 3.57 -1.58 -17.96
N ILE A 224 3.57 -2.12 -16.75
CA ILE A 224 2.42 -2.03 -15.84
C ILE A 224 2.14 -0.58 -15.43
N GLN A 225 3.16 0.27 -15.29
CA GLN A 225 3.02 1.68 -14.90
C GLN A 225 2.14 2.47 -15.87
N GLN A 226 2.12 2.08 -17.15
CA GLN A 226 1.33 2.74 -18.19
C GLN A 226 -0.15 2.31 -18.17
N THR A 227 -0.53 1.41 -17.27
CA THR A 227 -1.88 0.86 -17.17
C THR A 227 -2.61 1.41 -15.94
N VAL A 228 -3.95 1.35 -15.98
CA VAL A 228 -4.75 1.72 -14.81
C VAL A 228 -4.57 0.74 -13.64
N LEU A 229 -4.24 -0.53 -13.94
CA LEU A 229 -3.86 -1.51 -12.94
C LEU A 229 -2.59 -1.07 -12.19
N GLY A 230 -1.58 -0.59 -12.93
CA GLY A 230 -0.35 -0.03 -12.35
C GLY A 230 -0.60 1.23 -11.53
N ALA A 231 -1.49 2.11 -11.99
CA ALA A 231 -1.88 3.30 -11.21
C ALA A 231 -2.53 2.91 -9.86
N GLY A 232 -3.40 1.89 -9.87
CA GLY A 232 -3.99 1.35 -8.63
C GLY A 232 -2.95 0.74 -7.69
N LEU A 233 -2.02 -0.07 -8.22
CA LEU A 233 -0.90 -0.63 -7.47
C LEU A 233 -0.01 0.46 -6.84
N HIS A 234 0.27 1.52 -7.60
CA HIS A 234 1.05 2.64 -7.08
C HIS A 234 0.35 3.31 -5.90
N CYS A 235 -0.96 3.55 -6.01
CA CYS A 235 -1.75 4.12 -4.91
C CYS A 235 -1.75 3.21 -3.67
N GLU A 236 -1.82 1.90 -3.85
CA GLU A 236 -1.70 0.92 -2.77
C GLU A 236 -0.35 1.03 -2.06
N ILE A 237 0.75 0.99 -2.83
CA ILE A 237 2.12 1.07 -2.32
C ILE A 237 2.33 2.38 -1.57
N LEU A 238 1.92 3.52 -2.16
CA LEU A 238 2.04 4.83 -1.53
C LEU A 238 1.22 4.94 -0.24
N ALA A 239 -0.01 4.43 -0.24
CA ALA A 239 -0.83 4.43 0.96
C ALA A 239 -0.23 3.57 2.10
N LEU A 240 0.42 2.45 1.78
CA LEU A 240 1.16 1.64 2.76
C LEU A 240 2.41 2.36 3.27
N VAL A 241 3.25 2.90 2.38
CA VAL A 241 4.48 3.62 2.74
C VAL A 241 4.16 4.83 3.61
N HIS A 242 3.22 5.67 3.18
CA HIS A 242 2.82 6.85 3.95
C HIS A 242 2.06 6.47 5.23
N GLY A 243 1.30 5.38 5.25
CA GLY A 243 0.69 4.85 6.47
C GLY A 243 1.75 4.46 7.52
N LEU A 244 2.80 3.74 7.11
CA LEU A 244 3.90 3.35 8.00
C LEU A 244 4.74 4.55 8.46
N LEU A 245 5.02 5.50 7.55
CA LEU A 245 5.70 6.75 7.90
C LEU A 245 4.89 7.60 8.88
N MET A 246 3.57 7.66 8.68
CA MET A 246 2.65 8.31 9.61
C MET A 246 2.70 7.63 10.98
N HIS A 247 2.54 6.31 11.03
CA HIS A 247 2.60 5.54 12.27
C HIS A 247 3.87 5.84 13.06
N LYS A 248 5.03 5.75 12.38
CA LYS A 248 6.34 6.06 12.98
C LYS A 248 6.38 7.50 13.51
N ALA A 249 5.96 8.48 12.71
CA ALA A 249 5.98 9.88 13.12
C ALA A 249 5.05 10.18 14.30
N VAL A 250 3.90 9.53 14.39
CA VAL A 250 2.98 9.68 15.54
C VAL A 250 3.61 9.12 16.81
N VAL A 251 4.24 7.94 16.73
CA VAL A 251 4.94 7.30 17.86
C VAL A 251 6.15 8.12 18.31
N GLU A 252 6.85 8.79 17.39
CA GLU A 252 7.98 9.68 17.66
C GLU A 252 7.55 11.12 18.05
N TYR A 253 6.24 11.38 18.15
CA TYR A 253 5.66 12.68 18.49
C TYR A 253 6.03 13.83 17.52
N GLU A 254 6.11 13.53 16.22
CA GLU A 254 6.41 14.50 15.16
C GLU A 254 5.16 14.92 14.36
N ILE A 255 4.52 16.02 14.77
CA ILE A 255 3.22 16.44 14.21
C ILE A 255 3.28 16.76 12.70
N GLN A 256 4.36 17.41 12.24
CA GLN A 256 4.49 17.83 10.84
C GLN A 256 4.60 16.63 9.90
N LYS A 257 5.46 15.65 10.24
CA LYS A 257 5.60 14.42 9.48
C LYS A 257 4.32 13.57 9.54
N SER A 258 3.67 13.53 10.70
CA SER A 258 2.39 12.83 10.89
C SER A 258 1.31 13.39 9.95
N ALA A 259 1.12 14.71 9.96
CA ALA A 259 0.12 15.39 9.13
C ALA A 259 0.42 15.26 7.62
N THR A 260 1.69 15.40 7.23
CA THR A 260 2.12 15.28 5.83
C THR A 260 1.83 13.88 5.30
N ASN A 261 2.24 12.84 6.03
CA ASN A 261 2.03 11.46 5.60
C ASN A 261 0.55 11.05 5.65
N LEU A 262 -0.23 11.54 6.63
CA LEU A 262 -1.68 11.36 6.64
C LEU A 262 -2.33 11.93 5.36
N TYR A 263 -1.94 13.14 4.94
CA TYR A 263 -2.45 13.77 3.73
C TYR A 263 -2.08 12.96 2.47
N LEU A 264 -0.82 12.52 2.36
CA LEU A 264 -0.35 11.74 1.20
C LEU A 264 -1.02 10.36 1.11
N ALA A 265 -1.16 9.66 2.24
CA ALA A 265 -1.90 8.39 2.31
C ALA A 265 -3.38 8.58 1.94
N GLY A 266 -4.02 9.62 2.48
CA GLY A 266 -5.41 9.96 2.19
C GLY A 266 -5.65 10.33 0.72
N THR A 267 -4.72 11.06 0.11
CA THR A 267 -4.76 11.41 -1.31
C THR A 267 -4.66 10.15 -2.18
N SER A 268 -3.68 9.28 -1.91
CA SER A 268 -3.49 8.02 -2.63
C SER A 268 -4.73 7.12 -2.55
N LEU A 269 -5.33 6.99 -1.36
CA LEU A 269 -6.57 6.22 -1.18
C LEU A 269 -7.76 6.82 -1.92
N SER A 270 -7.89 8.14 -1.92
CA SER A 270 -8.98 8.85 -2.60
C SER A 270 -8.86 8.69 -4.11
N GLU A 271 -7.64 8.82 -4.64
CA GLU A 271 -7.34 8.59 -6.05
C GLU A 271 -7.63 7.14 -6.45
N TRP A 272 -7.20 6.16 -5.65
CA TRP A 272 -7.48 4.76 -5.92
C TRP A 272 -8.98 4.46 -5.98
N ARG A 273 -9.75 4.96 -5.00
CA ARG A 273 -11.21 4.83 -4.99
C ARG A 273 -11.83 5.47 -6.22
N ARG A 274 -11.40 6.68 -6.57
CA ARG A 274 -11.87 7.42 -7.75
C ARG A 274 -11.65 6.60 -9.02
N MET A 275 -10.44 6.09 -9.23
CA MET A 275 -10.11 5.26 -10.39
C MET A 275 -11.02 4.02 -10.48
N THR A 276 -11.23 3.30 -9.38
CA THR A 276 -12.08 2.09 -9.37
C THR A 276 -13.58 2.37 -9.62
N LEU A 277 -14.04 3.61 -9.45
CA LEU A 277 -15.44 4.01 -9.66
C LEU A 277 -15.65 4.58 -11.07
N GLU A 278 -14.77 5.49 -11.47
CA GLU A 278 -14.86 6.26 -12.71
C GLU A 278 -14.40 5.48 -13.94
N GLN A 279 -13.66 4.37 -13.78
CA GLN A 279 -13.19 3.59 -14.92
C GLN A 279 -14.33 3.14 -15.85
N GLU A 280 -14.22 3.54 -17.11
CA GLU A 280 -15.06 3.09 -18.21
C GLU A 280 -14.31 2.03 -19.04
N TYR A 281 -15.00 0.93 -19.33
CA TYR A 281 -14.56 -0.13 -20.22
C TYR A 281 -15.78 -0.79 -20.86
N ALA A 282 -15.58 -1.44 -21.99
CA ALA A 282 -16.63 -2.11 -22.73
C ALA A 282 -17.31 -3.16 -21.85
N GLU A 283 -18.65 -3.21 -21.85
CA GLU A 283 -19.43 -4.19 -21.08
C GLU A 283 -19.31 -4.07 -19.55
N LYS A 284 -18.94 -2.88 -19.01
CA LYS A 284 -18.94 -2.57 -17.57
C LYS A 284 -20.20 -3.14 -16.93
N SER A 285 -20.00 -4.12 -16.05
CA SER A 285 -21.12 -4.78 -15.39
C SER A 285 -21.69 -3.82 -14.35
N LEU A 286 -22.89 -3.27 -14.60
CA LEU A 286 -23.67 -2.61 -13.55
C LEU A 286 -24.08 -3.61 -12.44
N HIS A 287 -23.93 -4.91 -12.68
CA HIS A 287 -23.95 -5.94 -11.64
C HIS A 287 -22.55 -6.04 -11.00
N ARG A 288 -22.30 -5.18 -10.01
CA ARG A 288 -21.46 -5.52 -8.86
C ARG A 288 -22.27 -6.44 -7.93
N PRO A 289 -21.67 -7.41 -7.25
CA PRO A 289 -22.30 -8.68 -6.92
C PRO A 289 -23.56 -8.51 -6.06
N GLU A 290 -24.74 -8.71 -6.67
CA GLU A 290 -25.69 -9.60 -6.03
C GLU A 290 -25.03 -10.97 -5.97
N GLU A 291 -24.99 -11.52 -4.75
CA GLU A 291 -24.55 -12.85 -4.37
C GLU A 291 -24.41 -13.81 -5.55
N THR A 292 -23.18 -14.07 -5.99
CA THR A 292 -22.87 -15.19 -6.90
C THR A 292 -21.60 -15.88 -6.43
N PRO A 293 -21.52 -17.20 -6.60
CA PRO A 293 -21.44 -18.12 -5.48
C PRO A 293 -20.05 -18.75 -5.45
N TRP A 294 -19.13 -18.11 -4.76
CA TRP A 294 -17.92 -18.79 -4.28
C TRP A 294 -18.09 -19.21 -2.81
N HIS A 295 -19.21 -19.88 -2.54
CA HIS A 295 -19.34 -20.75 -1.37
C HIS A 295 -18.69 -22.09 -1.70
N TYR A 296 -17.45 -22.28 -1.27
CA TYR A 296 -17.10 -23.57 -0.66
C TYR A 296 -17.39 -23.43 0.83
N SER A 297 -18.66 -23.62 1.20
CA SER A 297 -19.03 -24.05 2.55
C SER A 297 -18.63 -25.51 2.68
N LEU A 298 -17.66 -25.81 3.54
CA LEU A 298 -17.50 -27.17 4.06
C LEU A 298 -17.75 -27.29 5.57
N PHE A 299 -17.79 -26.21 6.37
CA PHE A 299 -18.21 -26.32 7.78
C PHE A 299 -18.84 -25.01 8.29
N SER A 300 -20.17 -24.90 8.18
CA SER A 300 -20.98 -24.11 9.11
C SER A 300 -22.37 -24.72 9.12
N SER A 301 -22.63 -25.48 10.18
CA SER A 301 -23.95 -25.98 10.57
C SER A 301 -24.48 -25.10 11.70
N GLY A 302 -25.76 -24.72 11.61
CA GLY A 302 -26.57 -24.11 12.69
C GLY A 302 -26.56 -22.58 12.64
N GLU A 303 -27.62 -21.95 12.11
CA GLU A 303 -28.72 -21.33 12.89
C GLU A 303 -28.20 -20.13 13.72
N ASP A 304 -28.54 -18.87 13.41
CA ASP A 304 -29.89 -18.35 13.54
C ASP A 304 -30.15 -17.01 12.82
N LYS A 305 -31.43 -16.79 12.53
CA LYS A 305 -32.00 -15.62 11.87
C LYS A 305 -32.12 -14.43 12.84
N SER A 306 -31.61 -13.26 12.48
CA SER A 306 -32.31 -12.00 12.82
C SER A 306 -32.13 -10.94 11.74
N LYS A 307 -33.28 -10.38 11.34
CA LYS A 307 -33.43 -9.34 10.32
C LYS A 307 -33.01 -7.99 10.88
N SER A 308 -32.15 -7.26 10.18
CA SER A 308 -32.01 -5.82 10.30
C SER A 308 -31.95 -5.19 8.91
N ASN A 309 -33.04 -4.55 8.50
CA ASN A 309 -33.10 -3.63 7.38
C ASN A 309 -32.17 -2.42 7.65
N LYS A 310 -30.95 -2.46 7.11
CA LYS A 310 -30.25 -1.27 6.65
C LYS A 310 -30.19 -1.40 5.14
N SER A 311 -30.64 -0.38 4.40
CA SER A 311 -30.38 -0.25 2.96
C SER A 311 -28.86 -0.27 2.78
N GLY A 312 -28.30 -1.45 2.54
CA GLY A 312 -26.89 -1.64 2.36
C GLY A 312 -26.48 -0.90 1.12
N LYS A 313 -25.73 0.20 1.26
CA LYS A 313 -24.81 0.58 0.20
C LYS A 313 -23.96 -0.66 -0.02
N LEU A 314 -24.23 -1.37 -1.11
CA LEU A 314 -23.44 -2.52 -1.52
C LEU A 314 -21.99 -2.04 -1.53
N ASN A 315 -21.12 -2.61 -0.68
CA ASN A 315 -19.75 -2.15 -0.58
C ASN A 315 -19.02 -2.61 -1.83
N LEU A 316 -18.82 -1.66 -2.76
CA LEU A 316 -18.37 -1.93 -4.11
C LEU A 316 -16.83 -2.05 -4.25
N HIS A 317 -16.10 -1.81 -3.16
CA HIS A 317 -14.64 -1.80 -3.13
C HIS A 317 -14.09 -3.12 -2.56
N PRO A 318 -12.92 -3.58 -3.01
CA PRO A 318 -12.31 -4.79 -2.48
C PRO A 318 -11.84 -4.64 -1.03
N ASN A 319 -11.77 -5.75 -0.30
CA ASN A 319 -11.52 -5.77 1.15
C ASN A 319 -10.18 -5.12 1.54
N HIS A 320 -9.10 -5.38 0.81
CA HIS A 320 -7.79 -4.78 1.12
C HIS A 320 -7.79 -3.23 1.02
N LEU A 321 -8.44 -2.65 0.00
CA LEU A 321 -8.62 -1.19 -0.10
C LEU A 321 -9.47 -0.63 1.05
N LEU A 322 -10.54 -1.32 1.42
CA LEU A 322 -11.38 -0.93 2.55
C LEU A 322 -10.61 -1.00 3.87
N TRP A 323 -9.85 -2.07 4.07
CA TRP A 323 -8.99 -2.26 5.23
C TRP A 323 -7.94 -1.15 5.35
N LEU A 324 -7.22 -0.85 4.26
CA LEU A 324 -6.21 0.21 4.27
C LEU A 324 -6.82 1.56 4.63
N GLY A 325 -8.02 1.85 4.09
CA GLY A 325 -8.79 3.03 4.49
C GLY A 325 -9.16 3.07 5.98
N ARG A 326 -9.52 1.92 6.58
CA ARG A 326 -9.81 1.82 8.02
C ARG A 326 -8.56 2.01 8.86
N TRP A 327 -7.42 1.43 8.46
CA TRP A 327 -6.17 1.60 9.19
C TRP A 327 -5.71 3.06 9.18
N ILE A 328 -5.69 3.72 8.02
CA ILE A 328 -5.35 5.16 7.94
C ILE A 328 -6.30 6.04 8.76
N ALA A 329 -7.60 5.71 8.80
CA ALA A 329 -8.56 6.42 9.66
C ALA A 329 -8.30 6.18 11.17
N SER A 330 -7.87 4.98 11.53
CA SER A 330 -7.48 4.65 12.90
C SER A 330 -6.21 5.37 13.32
N GLU A 331 -5.20 5.46 12.45
CA GLU A 331 -3.99 6.28 12.64
C GLU A 331 -4.35 7.76 12.79
N LYS A 332 -5.27 8.28 11.98
CA LYS A 332 -5.77 9.67 12.11
C LYS A 332 -6.38 9.91 13.50
N THR A 333 -7.15 8.95 14.01
CA THR A 333 -7.77 9.04 15.33
C THR A 333 -6.71 9.07 16.44
N LYS A 334 -5.68 8.22 16.34
CA LYS A 334 -4.53 8.21 17.26
C LYS A 334 -3.76 9.53 17.23
N MET A 335 -3.42 10.01 16.03
CA MET A 335 -2.76 11.31 15.82
C MET A 335 -3.57 12.45 16.45
N THR A 336 -4.90 12.45 16.25
CA THR A 336 -5.79 13.49 16.80
C THR A 336 -5.75 13.49 18.33
N LEU A 337 -5.71 12.32 18.97
CA LEU A 337 -5.60 12.22 20.42
C LEU A 337 -4.23 12.71 20.92
N TYR A 338 -3.13 12.26 20.30
CA TYR A 338 -1.77 12.56 20.76
C TYR A 338 -1.41 14.03 20.60
N PHE A 339 -1.89 14.68 19.54
CA PHE A 339 -1.62 16.08 19.27
C PHE A 339 -2.83 16.97 19.55
N MET A 340 -3.75 16.55 20.44
CA MET A 340 -5.02 17.23 20.65
C MET A 340 -4.84 18.72 20.97
N ASP A 341 -3.92 19.07 21.88
CA ASP A 341 -3.69 20.46 22.26
C ASP A 341 -3.17 21.29 21.06
N ASN A 342 -2.23 20.74 20.28
CA ASN A 342 -1.67 21.41 19.12
C ASN A 342 -2.71 21.59 18.00
N LEU A 343 -3.53 20.58 17.76
CA LEU A 343 -4.57 20.60 16.73
C LEU A 343 -5.74 21.49 17.14
N LEU A 344 -6.13 21.47 18.42
CA LEU A 344 -7.21 22.30 18.96
C LEU A 344 -6.84 23.79 18.90
N GLU A 345 -5.59 24.15 19.18
CA GLU A 345 -5.11 25.53 18.99
C GLU A 345 -5.34 26.00 17.54
N LYS A 346 -5.01 25.15 16.55
CA LYS A 346 -5.23 25.48 15.13
C LYS A 346 -6.70 25.50 14.75
N GLU A 347 -7.49 24.57 15.26
CA GLU A 347 -8.94 24.49 15.01
C GLU A 347 -9.66 25.73 15.57
N GLN A 348 -9.28 26.20 16.75
CA GLN A 348 -9.81 27.42 17.37
C GLN A 348 -9.50 28.68 16.55
N LEU A 349 -8.33 28.75 15.92
CA LEU A 349 -7.99 29.84 14.99
C LEU A 349 -8.90 29.86 13.75
N LEU A 350 -9.46 28.71 13.37
CA LEU A 350 -10.42 28.56 12.28
C LEU A 350 -11.88 28.73 12.73
N GLY A 351 -12.11 29.04 14.02
CA GLY A 351 -13.44 29.20 14.61
C GLY A 351 -14.12 27.89 15.01
N GLY A 352 -13.39 26.78 15.03
CA GLY A 352 -13.86 25.48 15.53
C GLY A 352 -13.62 25.27 17.03
N ASP A 353 -13.98 24.09 17.52
CA ASP A 353 -13.84 23.67 18.91
C ASP A 353 -13.45 22.19 19.02
N GLU A 354 -13.43 21.65 20.24
CA GLU A 354 -13.17 20.24 20.50
C GLU A 354 -14.15 19.32 19.72
N ARG A 355 -15.41 19.72 19.60
CA ARG A 355 -16.43 18.92 18.92
C ARG A 355 -16.22 18.90 17.42
N THR A 356 -15.78 20.00 16.82
CA THR A 356 -15.43 20.04 15.39
C THR A 356 -14.17 19.24 15.10
N LEU A 357 -13.15 19.30 15.97
CA LEU A 357 -11.92 18.51 15.83
C LEU A 357 -12.19 17.00 15.78
N TRP A 358 -13.10 16.52 16.63
CA TRP A 358 -13.50 15.11 16.69
C TRP A 358 -14.65 14.76 15.73
N ALA A 359 -15.12 15.71 14.92
CA ALA A 359 -16.18 15.44 13.94
C ALA A 359 -15.69 14.44 12.88
N ASN A 360 -16.49 13.41 12.63
CA ASN A 360 -16.20 12.32 11.68
C ASN A 360 -15.00 11.44 12.05
N MET A 361 -14.54 11.46 13.31
CA MET A 361 -13.62 10.45 13.83
C MET A 361 -14.41 9.22 14.27
N ASP A 362 -13.91 8.03 13.92
CA ASP A 362 -14.47 6.76 14.37
C ASP A 362 -13.33 5.81 14.76
N PRO A 363 -13.15 5.48 16.05
CA PRO A 363 -13.96 5.93 17.20
C PRO A 363 -13.59 7.34 17.73
N ASP A 364 -14.56 8.04 18.34
CA ASP A 364 -14.30 9.24 19.14
C ASP A 364 -13.65 8.87 20.50
N LEU A 365 -12.32 8.73 20.51
CA LEU A 365 -11.55 8.35 21.70
C LEU A 365 -11.66 9.38 22.83
N HIS A 366 -11.67 10.68 22.49
CA HIS A 366 -11.85 11.73 23.47
C HIS A 366 -13.22 11.64 24.16
N GLY A 367 -14.28 11.46 23.38
CA GLY A 367 -15.63 11.22 23.89
C GLY A 367 -15.72 9.99 24.81
N LEU A 368 -15.07 8.88 24.43
CA LEU A 368 -14.99 7.68 25.28
C LEU A 368 -14.30 7.96 26.62
N ILE A 369 -13.17 8.65 26.61
CA ILE A 369 -12.42 9.03 27.82
C ILE A 369 -13.28 9.94 28.71
N ARG A 370 -13.95 10.94 28.14
CA ARG A 370 -14.82 11.86 28.88
C ARG A 370 -16.00 11.13 29.54
N ILE A 371 -16.65 10.24 28.81
CA ILE A 371 -17.78 9.44 29.31
C ILE A 371 -17.32 8.51 30.43
N PHE A 372 -16.21 7.80 30.22
CA PHE A 372 -15.64 6.91 31.23
C PHE A 372 -15.30 7.66 32.51
N ARG A 373 -14.54 8.76 32.42
CA ARG A 373 -14.15 9.56 33.59
C ARG A 373 -15.36 9.96 34.42
N LYS A 374 -16.40 10.50 33.77
CA LYS A 374 -17.63 10.94 34.43
C LYS A 374 -18.39 9.77 35.09
N LYS A 375 -18.48 8.63 34.42
CA LYS A 375 -19.22 7.45 34.92
C LYS A 375 -18.49 6.71 36.04
N ALA A 376 -17.19 6.51 35.87
CA ALA A 376 -16.36 5.76 36.81
C ALA A 376 -15.92 6.61 38.02
N GLY A 377 -16.06 7.94 37.95
CA GLY A 377 -15.55 8.84 38.99
C GLY A 377 -14.02 8.96 38.98
N ALA A 378 -13.37 8.66 37.85
CA ALA A 378 -11.93 8.84 37.73
C ALA A 378 -11.58 10.33 37.85
N HIS A 379 -10.48 10.62 38.56
CA HIS A 379 -9.98 11.96 38.74
C HIS A 379 -9.45 12.54 37.42
N SER A 380 -8.54 11.81 36.79
CA SER A 380 -7.89 12.16 35.53
C SER A 380 -7.58 10.92 34.71
N VAL A 381 -7.61 11.09 33.39
CA VAL A 381 -7.05 10.16 32.40
C VAL A 381 -6.01 10.93 31.60
N SER A 382 -4.76 10.48 31.63
CA SER A 382 -3.63 11.18 31.00
C SER A 382 -2.79 10.24 30.13
N PHE A 383 -2.16 10.77 29.11
CA PHE A 383 -1.12 10.09 28.34
C PHE A 383 0.21 10.76 28.62
N VAL A 384 1.17 9.94 29.04
CA VAL A 384 2.53 10.34 29.40
C VAL A 384 3.45 9.86 28.30
N TYR A 385 4.18 10.79 27.69
CA TYR A 385 5.24 10.45 26.75
C TYR A 385 6.55 10.29 27.52
N GLN A 386 7.29 9.21 27.27
CA GLN A 386 8.62 8.96 27.83
C GLN A 386 9.66 9.33 26.78
N ILE A 387 10.35 10.44 27.01
CA ILE A 387 11.39 10.92 26.12
C ILE A 387 12.58 9.96 26.21
N SER A 388 13.04 9.49 25.06
CA SER A 388 14.27 8.72 24.94
C SER A 388 15.39 9.58 24.34
N PRO A 389 16.66 9.30 24.64
CA PRO A 389 17.79 10.05 24.07
C PRO A 389 17.89 9.96 22.54
N GLU A 390 17.36 8.88 21.96
CA GLU A 390 17.45 8.58 20.53
C GLU A 390 16.42 9.35 19.70
N VAL A 391 15.30 9.76 20.32
CA VAL A 391 14.18 10.44 19.66
C VAL A 391 14.09 11.87 20.18
N ARG A 392 14.17 12.84 19.25
CA ARG A 392 14.00 14.25 19.62
C ARG A 392 12.54 14.54 19.96
N PHE A 393 12.31 15.21 21.08
CA PHE A 393 10.98 15.58 21.53
C PHE A 393 10.81 17.10 21.60
N SER A 394 9.63 17.57 21.22
CA SER A 394 9.19 18.96 21.42
C SER A 394 7.75 18.95 21.92
N PRO A 395 7.39 19.73 22.95
CA PRO A 395 6.00 19.84 23.42
C PRO A 395 5.03 20.29 22.33
N THR A 396 5.53 21.03 21.34
CA THR A 396 4.74 21.51 20.20
C THR A 396 4.63 20.48 19.06
N GLY A 397 5.34 19.35 19.16
CA GLY A 397 5.51 18.37 18.08
C GLY A 397 6.42 18.84 16.93
N PHE A 398 6.90 20.09 16.97
CA PHE A 398 7.82 20.64 15.97
C PHE A 398 9.27 20.51 16.45
N VAL A 399 10.04 19.70 15.73
CA VAL A 399 11.49 19.53 15.95
C VAL A 399 12.22 20.10 14.73
N SER A 400 13.01 21.15 14.93
CA SER A 400 13.87 21.67 13.86
C SER A 400 15.10 20.79 13.68
N ALA A 401 15.35 20.33 12.45
CA ALA A 401 16.48 19.44 12.14
C ALA A 401 17.86 20.06 12.44
N ASN A 402 17.96 21.39 12.41
CA ASN A 402 19.22 22.12 12.54
C ASN A 402 19.39 22.81 13.91
N ALA A 403 18.42 22.68 14.81
CA ALA A 403 18.52 23.27 16.13
C ALA A 403 19.34 22.35 17.07
N PRO A 404 20.19 22.91 17.94
CA PRO A 404 20.79 22.13 19.03
C PRO A 404 19.66 21.55 19.88
N TYR A 405 19.73 20.25 20.15
CA TYR A 405 18.75 19.53 20.95
C TYR A 405 19.41 19.02 22.23
N GLU A 406 18.85 19.42 23.36
CA GLU A 406 19.20 18.87 24.66
C GLU A 406 17.99 18.08 25.18
N SER A 407 18.20 16.81 25.51
CA SER A 407 17.12 15.95 25.99
C SER A 407 16.63 16.45 27.35
N PRO A 408 15.31 16.63 27.55
CA PRO A 408 14.77 17.01 28.85
C PRO A 408 15.14 16.01 29.94
N THR A 409 15.49 16.51 31.13
CA THR A 409 15.92 15.71 32.27
C THR A 409 14.92 15.74 33.43
N GLY A 410 14.97 14.72 34.29
CA GLY A 410 14.15 14.63 35.50
C GLY A 410 12.65 14.51 35.18
N LEU A 411 11.84 15.36 35.81
CA LEU A 411 10.38 15.37 35.61
C LEU A 411 10.00 15.71 34.16
N ASN A 412 10.84 16.49 33.46
CA ASN A 412 10.58 16.92 32.09
C ASN A 412 10.83 15.80 31.06
N SER A 413 11.43 14.68 31.46
CA SER A 413 11.58 13.48 30.60
C SER A 413 10.26 12.73 30.40
N PHE A 414 9.22 13.09 31.15
CA PHE A 414 7.90 12.47 31.12
C PHE A 414 6.82 13.54 30.91
N PRO A 415 6.72 14.21 29.75
CA PRO A 415 5.66 15.19 29.51
C PRO A 415 4.29 14.54 29.36
N CYS A 416 3.24 15.29 29.73
CA CYS A 416 1.86 14.94 29.44
C CYS A 416 1.53 15.41 28.03
N ILE A 417 1.14 14.48 27.14
CA ILE A 417 0.76 14.80 25.75
C ILE A 417 -0.77 14.88 25.55
N TYR A 418 -1.52 14.37 26.53
CA TYR A 418 -2.96 14.48 26.60
C TYR A 418 -3.40 14.35 28.05
N SER A 419 -4.37 15.15 28.47
CA SER A 419 -5.06 14.95 29.75
C SER A 419 -6.55 15.25 29.62
N TYR A 420 -7.36 14.48 30.35
CA TYR A 420 -8.74 14.84 30.63
C TYR A 420 -9.05 14.70 32.13
N PRO A 421 -9.40 15.79 32.84
CA PRO A 421 -9.59 17.17 32.36
C PRO A 421 -8.33 17.79 31.74
N PRO A 422 -8.43 18.91 31.00
CA PRO A 422 -7.30 19.48 30.26
C PRO A 422 -6.07 19.77 31.12
N ASP A 423 -6.26 20.15 32.38
CA ASP A 423 -5.16 20.38 33.32
C ASP A 423 -4.53 19.04 33.77
N PRO A 424 -3.24 18.79 33.48
CA PRO A 424 -2.58 17.56 33.92
C PRO A 424 -2.51 17.47 35.45
N PRO A 425 -2.62 16.27 36.04
CA PRO A 425 -2.59 16.06 37.49
C PRO A 425 -1.16 16.18 38.05
N ARG A 426 -0.61 17.40 38.09
CA ARG A 426 0.79 17.69 38.44
C ARG A 426 1.22 17.18 39.81
N ASP A 427 0.31 17.21 40.79
CA ASP A 427 0.59 16.72 42.15
C ASP A 427 0.81 15.20 42.19
N HIS A 428 0.28 14.47 41.21
CA HIS A 428 0.44 13.03 41.07
C HIS A 428 1.65 12.64 40.22
N TRP A 429 2.29 13.59 39.52
CA TRP A 429 3.33 13.31 38.54
C TRP A 429 4.54 12.52 39.09
N PRO A 430 5.08 12.85 40.29
CA PRO A 430 6.18 12.08 40.87
C PRO A 430 5.81 10.61 41.10
N ASN A 431 4.58 10.34 41.53
CA ASN A 431 4.09 8.98 41.74
C ASN A 431 3.90 8.23 40.42
N ILE A 432 3.36 8.90 39.39
CA ILE A 432 3.20 8.31 38.05
C ILE A 432 4.56 7.88 37.50
N ILE A 433 5.56 8.77 37.55
CA ILE A 433 6.93 8.47 37.09
C ILE A 433 7.52 7.30 37.90
N SER A 434 7.36 7.32 39.23
CA SER A 434 7.83 6.25 40.09
C SER A 434 7.20 4.89 39.74
N ILE A 435 5.89 4.86 39.46
CA ILE A 435 5.17 3.64 39.04
C ILE A 435 5.67 3.15 37.68
N MET A 436 5.80 4.05 36.69
CA MET A 436 6.27 3.72 35.34
C MET A 436 7.68 3.12 35.38
N GLN A 437 8.59 3.74 36.12
CA GLN A 437 9.97 3.26 36.28
C GLN A 437 10.04 1.96 37.09
N GLY A 438 9.27 1.86 38.18
CA GLY A 438 9.22 0.66 39.02
C GLY A 438 8.55 -0.55 38.37
N SER A 439 7.68 -0.32 37.37
CA SER A 439 6.89 -1.36 36.70
C SER A 439 7.29 -1.59 35.25
N ILE A 440 8.51 -1.18 34.86
CA ILE A 440 8.97 -1.21 33.45
C ILE A 440 8.83 -2.59 32.81
N ASN A 441 9.14 -3.67 33.54
CA ASN A 441 9.03 -5.05 33.04
C ASN A 441 7.59 -5.45 32.69
N ILE A 442 6.61 -4.96 33.47
CA ILE A 442 5.18 -5.25 33.26
C ILE A 442 4.66 -4.43 32.08
N LEU A 443 5.07 -3.16 32.01
CA LEU A 443 4.68 -2.24 30.93
C LEU A 443 5.32 -2.62 29.58
N GLN A 444 6.55 -3.15 29.57
CA GLN A 444 7.19 -3.73 28.37
C GLN A 444 6.48 -4.97 27.84
N GLN A 445 5.81 -5.73 28.71
CA GLN A 445 4.93 -6.84 28.31
C GLN A 445 3.54 -6.36 27.90
N TYR A 446 3.33 -5.05 27.78
CA TYR A 446 2.06 -4.45 27.36
C TYR A 446 0.87 -4.79 28.27
N ARG A 447 1.15 -5.12 29.55
CA ARG A 447 0.16 -5.39 30.58
C ARG A 447 -0.17 -4.13 31.37
N THR A 448 -1.40 -4.03 31.86
CA THR A 448 -1.81 -2.94 32.76
C THR A 448 -1.27 -3.19 34.17
N GLN A 449 -0.60 -2.18 34.73
CA GLN A 449 -0.20 -2.11 36.13
C GLN A 449 -1.28 -1.40 36.94
N TYR A 450 -1.68 -2.02 38.05
CA TYR A 450 -2.50 -1.40 39.09
C TYR A 450 -1.62 -1.05 40.30
N PHE A 451 -1.80 0.15 40.86
CA PHE A 451 -1.06 0.58 42.05
C PHE A 451 -1.95 1.39 42.98
N TYR A 452 -1.96 1.05 44.27
CA TYR A 452 -2.66 1.82 45.30
C TYR A 452 -1.64 2.41 46.27
N ASP A 453 -1.56 3.74 46.31
CA ASP A 453 -0.71 4.47 47.25
C ASP A 453 -1.46 4.68 48.57
N ARG A 454 -1.06 3.90 49.58
CA ARG A 454 -1.64 3.97 50.92
C ARG A 454 -1.39 5.31 51.63
N LYS A 455 -0.34 6.06 51.27
CA LYS A 455 0.03 7.30 51.98
C LYS A 455 -0.90 8.45 51.61
N ILE A 456 -1.27 8.54 50.34
CA ILE A 456 -2.15 9.59 49.80
C ILE A 456 -3.56 9.09 49.48
N GLY A 457 -3.83 7.79 49.65
CA GLY A 457 -5.16 7.22 49.45
C GLY A 457 -5.61 7.16 47.99
N CYS A 458 -4.69 7.17 47.02
CA CYS A 458 -5.01 7.23 45.60
C CYS A 458 -4.68 5.93 44.86
N THR A 459 -5.46 5.61 43.83
CA THR A 459 -5.26 4.44 42.97
C THR A 459 -4.90 4.86 41.55
N TYR A 460 -3.98 4.11 40.94
CA TYR A 460 -3.45 4.33 39.59
C TYR A 460 -3.59 3.05 38.75
N TYR A 461 -3.98 3.24 37.49
CA TYR A 461 -3.88 2.22 36.45
C TYR A 461 -2.97 2.76 35.36
N VAL A 462 -1.91 2.03 35.02
CA VAL A 462 -0.93 2.44 34.02
C VAL A 462 -0.80 1.35 32.98
N ALA A 463 -0.94 1.70 31.70
CA ALA A 463 -0.70 0.76 30.61
C ALA A 463 0.11 1.44 29.51
N ARG A 464 1.13 0.74 29.01
CA ARG A 464 1.88 1.21 27.86
C ARG A 464 1.00 1.13 26.61
N VAL A 465 0.96 2.16 25.79
CA VAL A 465 0.21 2.18 24.52
C VAL A 465 1.17 1.88 23.38
N ASP A 466 2.27 2.64 23.32
CA ASP A 466 3.35 2.59 22.33
C ASP A 466 4.71 2.55 23.06
N PRO A 467 5.85 2.35 22.36
CA PRO A 467 7.17 2.43 22.96
C PRO A 467 7.37 3.67 23.83
N HIS A 468 6.92 4.83 23.40
CA HIS A 468 7.14 6.07 24.15
C HIS A 468 5.91 6.57 24.89
N VAL A 469 4.77 5.87 24.88
CA VAL A 469 3.52 6.41 25.43
C VAL A 469 2.89 5.46 26.42
N SER A 470 2.49 5.98 27.59
CA SER A 470 1.69 5.26 28.58
C SER A 470 0.42 6.02 28.92
N MET A 471 -0.70 5.30 28.98
CA MET A 471 -1.97 5.78 29.50
C MET A 471 -2.00 5.60 31.02
N VAL A 472 -2.53 6.60 31.73
CA VAL A 472 -2.66 6.63 33.18
C VAL A 472 -4.09 7.03 33.58
N VAL A 473 -4.73 6.24 34.43
CA VAL A 473 -6.02 6.56 35.06
C VAL A 473 -5.81 6.71 36.57
N ILE A 474 -6.30 7.81 37.13
CA ILE A 474 -6.15 8.15 38.56
C ILE A 474 -7.51 8.17 39.24
N TYR A 475 -7.60 7.58 40.44
CA TYR A 475 -8.71 7.73 41.37
C TYR A 475 -8.20 8.33 42.68
N LEU A 476 -8.96 9.28 43.25
CA LEU A 476 -8.67 9.86 44.57
C LEU A 476 -9.22 9.03 45.74
N ASP A 477 -9.77 7.86 45.43
CA ASP A 477 -10.36 6.94 46.40
C ASP A 477 -9.54 5.66 46.51
N LYS A 478 -9.67 5.01 47.66
CA LYS A 478 -9.07 3.71 47.92
C LYS A 478 -9.80 2.62 47.15
N HIS A 479 -9.15 2.08 46.13
CA HIS A 479 -9.53 0.78 45.58
C HIS A 479 -8.61 -0.25 46.25
N PRO A 480 -9.12 -1.19 47.07
CA PRO A 480 -8.29 -2.21 47.70
C PRO A 480 -7.87 -3.32 46.72
N GLN A 481 -8.60 -3.47 45.61
CA GLN A 481 -8.37 -4.43 44.54
C GLN A 481 -8.53 -3.73 43.19
N PRO A 482 -7.90 -4.24 42.11
CA PRO A 482 -8.10 -3.70 40.77
C PRO A 482 -9.57 -3.75 40.37
N ASP A 483 -10.10 -2.60 39.96
CA ASP A 483 -11.45 -2.49 39.43
C ASP A 483 -11.47 -3.03 37.99
N GLN A 484 -12.32 -4.02 37.73
CA GLN A 484 -12.41 -4.66 36.42
C GLN A 484 -12.88 -3.68 35.35
N GLY A 485 -13.81 -2.78 35.66
CA GLY A 485 -14.30 -1.78 34.71
C GLY A 485 -13.20 -0.82 34.24
N ALA A 486 -12.35 -0.37 35.15
CA ALA A 486 -11.18 0.44 34.82
C ALA A 486 -10.16 -0.34 33.98
N MET A 487 -9.88 -1.60 34.33
CA MET A 487 -8.96 -2.46 33.57
C MET A 487 -9.45 -2.70 32.13
N ASP A 488 -10.73 -3.02 31.96
CA ASP A 488 -11.36 -3.25 30.66
C ASP A 488 -11.34 -1.98 29.81
N PHE A 489 -11.63 -0.81 30.41
CA PHE A 489 -11.56 0.47 29.72
C PHE A 489 -10.14 0.81 29.26
N VAL A 490 -9.14 0.63 30.12
CA VAL A 490 -7.73 0.86 29.75
C VAL A 490 -7.34 -0.04 28.59
N GLN A 491 -7.67 -1.34 28.65
CA GLN A 491 -7.40 -2.28 27.57
C GLN A 491 -8.15 -1.94 26.28
N GLN A 492 -9.39 -1.45 26.38
CA GLN A 492 -10.16 -0.98 25.23
C GLN A 492 -9.45 0.19 24.52
N ILE A 493 -9.07 1.24 25.24
CA ILE A 493 -8.42 2.42 24.65
C ILE A 493 -7.04 2.05 24.08
N VAL A 494 -6.24 1.30 24.84
CA VAL A 494 -4.94 0.81 24.40
C VAL A 494 -5.05 -0.03 23.13
N GLY A 495 -6.00 -0.96 23.07
CA GLY A 495 -6.23 -1.80 21.88
C GLY A 495 -6.61 -1.00 20.64
N ARG A 496 -7.42 0.07 20.79
CA ARG A 496 -7.77 0.97 19.67
C ARG A 496 -6.58 1.78 19.18
N LEU A 497 -5.74 2.29 20.10
CA LEU A 497 -4.55 3.08 19.76
C LEU A 497 -3.40 2.22 19.18
N ARG A 498 -3.45 0.91 19.38
CA ARG A 498 -2.57 -0.07 18.72
C ARG A 498 -3.18 -0.66 17.45
N HIS A 499 -4.37 -0.22 17.07
CA HIS A 499 -5.08 -0.70 15.88
C HIS A 499 -5.38 -2.20 15.91
N THR A 500 -5.44 -2.83 17.09
CA THR A 500 -5.52 -4.29 17.24
C THR A 500 -6.74 -4.86 16.51
N ASP A 501 -7.90 -4.22 16.61
CA ASP A 501 -9.12 -4.61 15.91
C ASP A 501 -8.98 -4.50 14.38
N VAL A 502 -8.35 -3.43 13.91
CA VAL A 502 -8.10 -3.23 12.48
C VAL A 502 -7.12 -4.26 11.93
N LEU A 503 -6.02 -4.54 12.63
CA LEU A 503 -5.03 -5.54 12.19
C LEU A 503 -5.59 -6.96 12.24
N VAL A 504 -6.35 -7.31 13.28
CA VAL A 504 -7.02 -8.62 13.39
C VAL A 504 -8.09 -8.81 12.31
N SER A 505 -8.76 -7.74 11.88
CA SER A 505 -9.78 -7.82 10.82
C SER A 505 -9.25 -8.41 9.51
N MET A 506 -7.96 -8.23 9.19
CA MET A 506 -7.31 -8.80 7.99
C MET A 506 -7.38 -10.33 7.92
N ARG A 507 -7.47 -11.00 9.07
CA ARG A 507 -7.46 -12.46 9.18
C ARG A 507 -8.86 -13.05 9.42
N THR A 508 -9.85 -12.20 9.65
CA THR A 508 -11.19 -12.62 10.13
C THR A 508 -12.29 -12.21 9.16
N GLU A 509 -12.28 -10.97 8.67
CA GLU A 509 -13.18 -10.44 7.63
C GLU A 509 -12.67 -10.77 6.23
#